data_AF-D6X7C8-F1
#
_entry.id   AF-D6X7C8-F1
#
_cell.length_a   1.000
_cell.length_b   1.000
_cell.length_c   1.000
_cell.angle_alpha   90.00
_cell.angle_beta   90.00
_cell.angle_gamma   90.00
#
_symmetry.space_group_name_H-M   'P 1'
#
loop_
_entity.id
_entity.type
_entity.pdbx_description
1 polymer ?
#
loop_
_entity_poly.entity_id
_entity_poly.type
_entity_poly.pdbx_seq_one_letter_code
_entity_poly.pdbx_strand_id
1 'polypeptide(L)'
;MTTDTAAPAAAPALDQPWILMYHTVADPTDDPYGIAVAPDRLELQLRWLRARGLRGVGVADLLRARTAGDAAGLVGLTFDDGYADFVETALPILARYDCTATVFVLPGRLGGTNEWDAEGPRRALLTGRQIRAAAEAGTEIASHGLFHHRLPGCPDDVLLEETVRSRELLCELTGTAPAGFCYPYGTFDRRAADAVRRAGLLVRLRHRPRRGGRPLRPAPHAHQPGRPGRPAVGEAAAAPGAPSSGARPGPPRRCRM
;
A
#
# COMPACT_ATOMS: atom_id res chain seq x y z
N MET A 1 -38.82 19.04 24.09
CA MET A 1 -37.98 17.87 23.81
C MET A 1 -36.84 18.32 22.90
N THR A 2 -35.70 18.69 23.48
CA THR A 2 -34.47 19.01 22.76
C THR A 2 -33.65 17.73 22.67
N THR A 3 -33.51 17.17 21.47
CA THR A 3 -32.62 16.03 21.22
C THR A 3 -31.19 16.53 21.19
N ASP A 4 -30.49 16.31 22.31
CA ASP A 4 -29.04 16.47 22.42
C ASP A 4 -28.37 15.39 21.55
N THR A 5 -27.88 15.80 20.39
CA THR A 5 -27.07 14.95 19.53
C THR A 5 -25.63 15.06 20.02
N ALA A 6 -25.26 14.18 20.96
CA ALA A 6 -23.90 14.09 21.45
C ALA A 6 -22.94 13.87 20.27
N ALA A 7 -21.98 14.78 20.12
CA ALA A 7 -20.88 14.62 19.18
C ALA A 7 -20.13 13.31 19.47
N PRO A 8 -19.66 12.58 18.45
CA PRO A 8 -18.93 11.34 18.66
C PRO A 8 -17.68 11.63 19.49
N ALA A 9 -17.44 10.79 20.51
CA ALA A 9 -16.26 10.87 21.36
C ALA A 9 -14.99 10.86 20.49
N ALA A 10 -14.06 11.76 20.78
CA ALA A 10 -12.79 11.88 20.05
C ALA A 10 -12.07 10.52 20.04
N ALA A 11 -11.70 10.06 18.84
CA ALA A 11 -10.96 8.82 18.68
C ALA A 11 -9.64 8.91 19.47
N PRO A 12 -9.26 7.86 20.24
CA PRO A 12 -7.99 7.88 20.96
C PRO A 12 -6.83 8.02 19.97
N ALA A 13 -5.92 8.95 20.24
CA ALA A 13 -4.68 9.06 19.51
C ALA A 13 -3.88 7.76 19.71
N LEU A 14 -3.73 6.97 18.66
CA LEU A 14 -2.90 5.77 18.70
C LEU A 14 -1.42 6.22 18.63
N ASP A 15 -0.60 5.82 19.60
CA ASP A 15 0.86 6.10 19.62
C ASP A 15 1.59 5.67 18.33
N GLN A 16 0.99 4.72 17.59
CA GLN A 16 1.38 4.36 16.23
C GLN A 16 0.13 4.19 15.37
N PRO A 17 0.08 4.80 14.17
CA PRO A 17 -1.07 4.64 13.29
C PRO A 17 -1.17 3.17 12.85
N TRP A 18 -2.40 2.66 12.80
CA TRP A 18 -2.65 1.32 12.29
C TRP A 18 -2.58 1.33 10.76
N ILE A 19 -2.01 0.26 10.20
CA ILE A 19 -2.07 -0.04 8.77
C ILE A 19 -2.64 -1.46 8.66
N LEU A 20 -3.79 -1.59 8.01
CA LEU A 20 -4.50 -2.84 7.78
C LEU A 20 -4.21 -3.32 6.35
N MET A 21 -3.80 -4.59 6.22
CA MET A 21 -3.41 -5.20 4.96
C MET A 21 -4.45 -6.22 4.48
N TYR A 22 -4.87 -6.05 3.24
CA TYR A 22 -5.78 -6.91 2.49
C TYR A 22 -5.10 -7.40 1.21
N HIS A 23 -5.68 -8.39 0.56
CA HIS A 23 -5.27 -8.84 -0.78
C HIS A 23 -6.48 -8.88 -1.70
N THR A 24 -7.32 -9.93 -1.58
CA THR A 24 -8.51 -10.14 -2.40
C THR A 24 -9.79 -9.95 -1.58
N VAL A 25 -10.77 -9.25 -2.17
CA VAL A 25 -12.10 -9.04 -1.60
C VAL A 25 -13.11 -9.89 -2.36
N ALA A 26 -13.21 -11.15 -1.97
CA ALA A 26 -13.94 -12.18 -2.70
C ALA A 26 -14.45 -13.28 -1.75
N ASP A 27 -15.16 -14.26 -2.30
CA ASP A 27 -15.57 -15.46 -1.58
C ASP A 27 -14.34 -16.19 -0.99
N PRO A 28 -14.27 -16.38 0.34
CA PRO A 28 -13.15 -17.02 1.02
C PRO A 28 -13.27 -18.56 1.07
N THR A 29 -14.22 -19.17 0.38
CA THR A 29 -14.43 -20.64 0.40
C THR A 29 -13.21 -21.42 -0.10
N ASP A 30 -12.54 -20.92 -1.15
CA ASP A 30 -11.30 -21.47 -1.69
C ASP A 30 -10.15 -20.46 -1.51
N ASP A 31 -9.55 -20.51 -0.31
CA ASP A 31 -8.50 -19.59 0.14
C ASP A 31 -7.40 -20.32 0.94
N PRO A 32 -6.58 -21.16 0.28
CA PRO A 32 -5.52 -21.91 0.96
C PRO A 32 -4.46 -21.01 1.62
N TYR A 33 -4.35 -19.76 1.19
CA TYR A 33 -3.39 -18.78 1.71
C TYR A 33 -3.95 -17.89 2.83
N GLY A 34 -5.26 -17.94 3.09
CA GLY A 34 -5.91 -17.14 4.13
C GLY A 34 -5.88 -15.63 3.84
N ILE A 35 -5.88 -15.23 2.56
CA ILE A 35 -5.73 -13.84 2.11
C ILE A 35 -7.05 -13.21 1.63
N ALA A 36 -8.14 -13.98 1.57
CA ALA A 36 -9.44 -13.52 1.12
C ALA A 36 -10.27 -12.93 2.27
N VAL A 37 -10.90 -11.78 1.98
CA VAL A 37 -11.89 -11.17 2.87
C VAL A 37 -13.21 -11.04 2.11
N ALA A 38 -14.27 -11.63 2.66
CA ALA A 38 -15.60 -11.51 2.08
C ALA A 38 -16.06 -10.02 2.03
N PRO A 39 -16.81 -9.60 0.99
CA PRO A 39 -17.23 -8.20 0.83
C PRO A 39 -18.01 -7.62 2.02
N ASP A 40 -18.93 -8.41 2.58
CA ASP A 40 -19.70 -8.08 3.78
C ASP A 40 -18.81 -7.91 5.02
N ARG A 41 -17.74 -8.69 5.11
CA ARG A 41 -16.75 -8.60 6.18
C ARG A 41 -15.89 -7.35 6.07
N LEU A 42 -15.48 -6.96 4.85
CA LEU A 42 -14.82 -5.67 4.62
C LEU A 42 -15.75 -4.53 5.05
N GLU A 43 -17.01 -4.58 4.64
CA GLU A 43 -18.01 -3.57 5.01
C GLU A 43 -18.20 -3.48 6.53
N LEU A 44 -18.27 -4.60 7.24
CA LEU A 44 -18.31 -4.64 8.70
C LEU A 44 -17.07 -3.99 9.35
N GLN A 45 -15.88 -4.21 8.80
CA GLN A 45 -14.64 -3.58 9.30
C GLN A 45 -14.66 -2.06 9.10
N LEU A 46 -15.07 -1.57 7.94
CA LEU A 46 -15.16 -0.13 7.68
C LEU A 46 -16.24 0.54 8.54
N ARG A 47 -17.39 -0.11 8.72
CA ARG A 47 -18.43 0.36 9.65
C ARG A 47 -17.91 0.43 11.09
N TRP A 48 -17.12 -0.55 11.50
CA TRP A 48 -16.50 -0.56 12.83
C TRP A 48 -15.51 0.58 13.04
N LEU A 49 -14.71 0.91 12.01
CA LEU A 49 -13.81 2.08 12.01
C LEU A 49 -14.61 3.37 12.15
N ARG A 50 -15.60 3.57 11.28
CA ARG A 50 -16.45 4.77 11.28
C ARG A 50 -17.14 5.00 12.63
N ALA A 51 -17.66 3.93 13.25
CA ALA A 51 -18.31 4.01 14.56
C ALA A 51 -17.37 4.46 15.70
N ARG A 52 -16.05 4.49 15.48
CA ARG A 52 -15.03 4.92 16.44
C ARG A 52 -14.36 6.24 16.05
N GLY A 53 -14.92 6.95 15.07
CA GLY A 53 -14.29 8.15 14.51
C GLY A 53 -12.98 7.84 13.78
N LEU A 54 -12.78 6.60 13.31
CA LEU A 54 -11.63 6.22 12.51
C LEU A 54 -12.01 6.25 11.01
N ARG A 55 -11.09 6.75 10.18
CA ARG A 55 -11.24 6.81 8.72
C ARG A 55 -10.07 6.10 8.02
N GLY A 56 -10.40 5.27 7.04
CA GLY A 56 -9.43 4.60 6.19
C GLY A 56 -8.83 5.55 5.14
N VAL A 57 -7.51 5.58 5.02
CA VAL A 57 -6.79 6.37 4.03
C VAL A 57 -5.63 5.60 3.40
N GLY A 58 -5.12 6.07 2.26
CA GLY A 58 -3.84 5.63 1.71
C GLY A 58 -2.67 5.90 2.66
N VAL A 59 -1.61 5.11 2.55
CA VAL A 59 -0.42 5.19 3.41
C VAL A 59 0.33 6.50 3.20
N ALA A 60 0.42 7.01 1.97
CA ALA A 60 1.02 8.32 1.73
C ALA A 60 0.28 9.44 2.48
N ASP A 61 -1.07 9.44 2.45
CA ASP A 61 -1.89 10.40 3.19
C ASP A 61 -1.70 10.26 4.69
N LEU A 62 -1.71 9.03 5.20
CA LEU A 62 -1.48 8.76 6.61
C LEU A 62 -0.12 9.31 7.08
N LEU A 63 0.95 9.11 6.29
CA LEU A 63 2.29 9.59 6.63
C LEU A 63 2.42 11.11 6.51
N ARG A 64 1.76 11.73 5.52
CA ARG A 64 1.65 13.19 5.42
C ARG A 64 0.96 13.79 6.63
N ALA A 65 -0.23 13.28 6.97
CA ALA A 65 -0.99 13.72 8.14
C ALA A 65 -0.18 13.52 9.43
N ARG A 66 0.56 12.42 9.55
CA ARG A 66 1.40 12.17 10.74
C ARG A 66 2.52 13.19 10.87
N THR A 67 3.16 13.55 9.76
CA THR A 67 4.20 14.59 9.75
C THR A 67 3.63 15.95 10.14
N ALA A 68 2.39 16.24 9.74
CA ALA A 68 1.69 17.49 10.08
C ALA A 68 1.11 17.54 11.50
N GLY A 69 1.00 16.39 12.19
CA GLY A 69 0.34 16.29 13.50
C GLY A 69 -1.16 15.97 13.44
N ASP A 70 -1.70 15.70 12.25
CA ASP A 70 -3.14 15.54 11.97
C ASP A 70 -3.54 14.09 11.68
N ALA A 71 -2.72 13.10 12.07
CA ALA A 71 -3.03 11.67 11.86
C ALA A 71 -4.05 11.08 12.84
N ALA A 72 -4.53 11.86 13.82
CA ALA A 72 -5.53 11.39 14.77
C ALA A 72 -6.79 10.93 14.04
N GLY A 73 -7.27 9.73 14.35
CA GLY A 73 -8.43 9.15 13.67
C GLY A 73 -8.15 8.53 12.28
N LEU A 74 -6.91 8.52 11.80
CA LEU A 74 -6.58 7.90 10.51
C LEU A 74 -6.04 6.47 10.65
N VAL A 75 -6.46 5.61 9.74
CA VAL A 75 -5.99 4.22 9.60
C VAL A 75 -5.56 3.99 8.15
N GLY A 76 -4.35 3.48 7.95
CA GLY A 76 -3.86 3.11 6.63
C GLY A 76 -4.55 1.84 6.14
N LEU A 77 -5.06 1.85 4.91
CA LEU A 77 -5.61 0.66 4.26
C LEU A 77 -4.74 0.29 3.06
N THR A 78 -4.30 -0.97 3.00
CA THR A 78 -3.50 -1.47 1.87
C THR A 78 -4.12 -2.71 1.26
N PHE A 79 -4.01 -2.81 -0.06
CA PHE A 79 -4.41 -3.96 -0.86
C PHE A 79 -3.20 -4.39 -1.69
N ASP A 80 -2.69 -5.59 -1.43
CA ASP A 80 -1.48 -6.10 -2.05
C ASP A 80 -1.84 -6.96 -3.28
N ASP A 81 -0.85 -7.35 -4.08
CA ASP A 81 -0.93 -8.15 -5.32
C ASP A 81 -1.64 -7.52 -6.54
N GLY A 82 -2.51 -6.55 -6.33
CA GLY A 82 -3.23 -5.88 -7.43
C GLY A 82 -4.29 -6.77 -8.08
N TYR A 83 -5.06 -7.51 -7.29
CA TYR A 83 -6.22 -8.27 -7.76
C TYR A 83 -7.31 -7.36 -8.36
N ALA A 84 -7.95 -7.81 -9.43
CA ALA A 84 -9.00 -7.06 -10.14
C ALA A 84 -10.23 -6.76 -9.27
N ASP A 85 -10.52 -7.65 -8.31
CA ASP A 85 -11.61 -7.48 -7.34
C ASP A 85 -11.44 -6.23 -6.44
N PHE A 86 -10.24 -5.65 -6.37
CA PHE A 86 -10.05 -4.35 -5.74
C PHE A 86 -10.93 -3.28 -6.40
N VAL A 87 -10.92 -3.18 -7.74
CA VAL A 87 -11.73 -2.18 -8.45
C VAL A 87 -13.19 -2.61 -8.54
N GLU A 88 -13.44 -3.90 -8.73
CA GLU A 88 -14.80 -4.42 -8.96
C GLU A 88 -15.63 -4.46 -7.66
N THR A 89 -14.99 -4.70 -6.52
CA THR A 89 -15.66 -4.95 -5.25
C THR A 89 -15.18 -4.01 -4.14
N ALA A 90 -13.87 -3.95 -3.87
CA ALA A 90 -13.35 -3.20 -2.71
C ALA A 90 -13.57 -1.69 -2.84
N LEU A 91 -13.26 -1.12 -4.00
CA LEU A 91 -13.30 0.33 -4.26
C LEU A 91 -14.73 0.92 -4.10
N PRO A 92 -15.80 0.30 -4.65
CA PRO A 92 -17.17 0.73 -4.34
C PRO A 92 -17.53 0.63 -2.86
N ILE A 93 -17.03 -0.38 -2.13
CA ILE A 93 -17.26 -0.51 -0.68
C ILE A 93 -16.55 0.64 0.05
N LEU A 94 -15.27 0.91 -0.25
CA LEU A 94 -14.49 1.98 0.36
C LEU A 94 -15.15 3.35 0.17
N ALA A 95 -15.64 3.63 -1.04
CA ALA A 95 -16.32 4.89 -1.38
C ALA A 95 -17.57 5.15 -0.51
N ARG A 96 -18.36 4.12 -0.20
CA ARG A 96 -19.55 4.24 0.68
C ARG A 96 -19.23 4.65 2.12
N TYR A 97 -17.96 4.51 2.54
CA TYR A 97 -17.48 4.84 3.87
C TYR A 97 -16.46 5.99 3.86
N ASP A 98 -16.41 6.77 2.77
CA ASP A 98 -15.47 7.88 2.58
C ASP A 98 -14.00 7.47 2.77
N CYS A 99 -13.67 6.20 2.54
CA CYS A 99 -12.32 5.68 2.72
C CYS A 99 -11.53 5.70 1.41
N THR A 100 -10.22 5.95 1.51
CA THR A 100 -9.26 5.68 0.43
C THR A 100 -8.30 4.58 0.88
N ALA A 101 -7.46 4.11 -0.04
CA ALA A 101 -6.49 3.06 0.23
C ALA A 101 -5.24 3.21 -0.64
N THR A 102 -4.22 2.44 -0.32
CA THR A 102 -3.09 2.15 -1.21
C THR A 102 -3.30 0.79 -1.85
N VAL A 103 -3.16 0.69 -3.17
CA VAL A 103 -3.08 -0.61 -3.86
C VAL A 103 -1.65 -0.81 -4.38
N PHE A 104 -1.01 -1.89 -3.93
CA PHE A 104 0.31 -2.30 -4.41
C PHE A 104 0.13 -3.24 -5.60
N VAL A 105 0.60 -2.80 -6.77
CA VAL A 105 0.35 -3.48 -8.05
C VAL A 105 1.63 -3.98 -8.71
N LEU A 106 1.47 -4.91 -9.63
CA LEU A 106 2.53 -5.57 -10.39
C LEU A 106 2.45 -5.14 -11.87
N PRO A 107 3.09 -4.03 -12.29
CA PRO A 107 3.03 -3.54 -13.66
C PRO A 107 3.57 -4.51 -14.72
N GLY A 108 4.33 -5.55 -14.32
CA GLY A 108 4.76 -6.62 -15.22
C GLY A 108 3.68 -7.68 -15.50
N ARG A 109 2.57 -7.67 -14.75
CA ARG A 109 1.51 -8.70 -14.81
C ARG A 109 0.11 -8.14 -15.06
N LEU A 110 0.00 -6.94 -15.64
CA LEU A 110 -1.28 -6.27 -15.87
C LEU A 110 -2.24 -7.12 -16.70
N GLY A 111 -3.47 -7.32 -16.18
CA GLY A 111 -4.49 -8.13 -16.84
C GLY A 111 -4.18 -9.64 -16.90
N GLY A 112 -3.10 -10.09 -16.26
CA GLY A 112 -2.75 -11.50 -16.11
C GLY A 112 -3.48 -12.14 -14.92
N THR A 113 -2.87 -13.18 -14.36
CA THR A 113 -3.37 -13.88 -13.17
C THR A 113 -2.27 -14.07 -12.12
N ASN A 114 -2.65 -14.41 -10.89
CA ASN A 114 -1.74 -14.76 -9.80
C ASN A 114 -1.04 -16.11 -10.01
N GLU A 115 -0.15 -16.18 -11.00
CA GLU A 115 0.59 -17.40 -11.35
C GLU A 115 1.52 -17.90 -10.23
N TRP A 116 1.93 -17.02 -9.32
CA TRP A 116 2.79 -17.37 -8.19
C TRP A 116 2.08 -18.21 -7.12
N ASP A 117 0.75 -18.18 -7.09
CA ASP A 117 -0.08 -18.94 -6.17
C ASP A 117 -0.47 -20.29 -6.80
N ALA A 118 0.41 -21.28 -6.67
CA ALA A 118 0.23 -22.57 -7.32
C ALA A 118 -0.96 -23.39 -6.80
N GLU A 119 -1.33 -23.22 -5.52
CA GLU A 119 -2.31 -24.05 -4.81
C GLU A 119 -3.70 -23.38 -4.72
N GLY A 120 -3.80 -22.10 -5.05
CA GLY A 120 -5.05 -21.32 -4.94
C GLY A 120 -5.76 -21.09 -6.27
N PRO A 121 -6.97 -20.48 -6.22
CA PRO A 121 -7.72 -20.15 -7.42
C PRO A 121 -7.00 -19.10 -8.27
N ARG A 122 -7.15 -19.19 -9.59
CA ARG A 122 -6.67 -18.18 -10.53
C ARG A 122 -7.54 -16.95 -10.44
N ARG A 123 -6.97 -15.86 -9.94
CA ARG A 123 -7.60 -14.55 -9.79
C ARG A 123 -7.00 -13.59 -10.80
N ALA A 124 -7.88 -12.81 -11.45
CA ALA A 124 -7.46 -11.81 -12.42
C ALA A 124 -6.72 -10.65 -11.72
N LEU A 125 -5.70 -10.11 -12.37
CA LEU A 125 -4.97 -8.93 -11.92
C LEU A 125 -5.48 -7.67 -12.63
N LEU A 126 -5.30 -6.52 -11.98
CA LEU A 126 -5.74 -5.24 -12.51
C LEU A 126 -5.13 -4.97 -13.88
N THR A 127 -5.97 -4.53 -14.81
CA THR A 127 -5.53 -3.98 -16.09
C THR A 127 -5.02 -2.56 -15.90
N GLY A 128 -4.20 -2.07 -16.86
CA GLY A 128 -3.78 -0.67 -16.85
C GLY A 128 -4.94 0.35 -16.91
N ARG A 129 -6.10 -0.05 -17.44
CA ARG A 129 -7.32 0.77 -17.41
C ARG A 129 -7.90 0.85 -15.99
N GLN A 130 -7.99 -0.28 -15.29
CA GLN A 130 -8.50 -0.32 -13.91
C GLN A 130 -7.58 0.43 -12.94
N ILE A 131 -6.26 0.33 -13.11
CA ILE A 131 -5.30 1.09 -12.28
C ILE A 131 -5.51 2.60 -12.44
N ARG A 132 -5.67 3.09 -13.67
CA ARG A 132 -5.95 4.51 -13.93
C ARG A 132 -7.27 4.95 -13.30
N ALA A 133 -8.33 4.16 -13.46
CA ALA A 133 -9.63 4.44 -12.84
C ALA A 133 -9.54 4.48 -11.31
N ALA A 134 -8.78 3.57 -10.69
CA ALA A 134 -8.55 3.59 -9.25
C ALA A 134 -7.79 4.84 -8.79
N ALA A 135 -6.76 5.26 -9.54
CA ALA A 135 -6.00 6.47 -9.25
C ALA A 135 -6.88 7.74 -9.36
N GLU A 136 -7.71 7.83 -10.41
CA GLU A 136 -8.67 8.92 -10.60
C GLU A 136 -9.73 8.97 -9.48
N ALA A 137 -10.09 7.82 -8.90
CA ALA A 137 -10.98 7.71 -7.75
C ALA A 137 -10.29 8.03 -6.40
N GLY A 138 -9.03 8.45 -6.40
CA GLY A 138 -8.29 8.83 -5.20
C GLY A 138 -7.57 7.68 -4.48
N THR A 139 -7.42 6.51 -5.12
CA THR A 139 -6.57 5.42 -4.60
C THR A 139 -5.10 5.76 -4.83
N GLU A 140 -4.26 5.56 -3.82
CA GLU A 140 -2.81 5.60 -4.00
C GLU A 140 -2.34 4.35 -4.75
N ILE A 141 -1.71 4.51 -5.91
CA ILE A 141 -1.09 3.40 -6.63
C ILE A 141 0.38 3.29 -6.21
N ALA A 142 0.79 2.12 -5.74
CA ALA A 142 2.15 1.83 -5.28
C ALA A 142 2.69 0.52 -5.88
N SER A 143 3.99 0.27 -5.75
CA SER A 143 4.65 -0.89 -6.38
C SER A 143 4.68 -2.12 -5.46
N HIS A 144 4.28 -3.28 -5.96
CA HIS A 144 4.52 -4.58 -5.32
C HIS A 144 5.66 -5.36 -5.97
N GLY A 145 6.57 -4.66 -6.64
CA GLY A 145 7.51 -5.30 -7.55
C GLY A 145 7.04 -5.28 -9.00
N LEU A 146 7.75 -5.96 -9.88
CA LEU A 146 7.41 -6.08 -11.30
C LEU A 146 6.64 -7.38 -11.55
N PHE A 147 7.16 -8.51 -11.06
CA PHE A 147 6.65 -9.86 -11.32
C PHE A 147 6.37 -10.70 -10.06
N HIS A 148 6.39 -10.09 -8.88
CA HIS A 148 6.15 -10.73 -7.58
C HIS A 148 7.27 -11.69 -7.15
N HIS A 149 8.52 -11.35 -7.49
CA HIS A 149 9.68 -12.16 -7.08
C HIS A 149 9.99 -12.04 -5.58
N ARG A 150 10.40 -13.16 -4.98
CA ARG A 150 11.00 -13.16 -3.65
C ARG A 150 12.40 -12.55 -3.73
N LEU A 151 12.52 -11.28 -3.35
CA LEU A 151 13.73 -10.47 -3.55
C LEU A 151 15.01 -10.97 -2.85
N PRO A 152 14.98 -11.58 -1.65
CA PRO A 152 16.20 -12.08 -1.02
C PRO A 152 17.01 -13.02 -1.92
N GLY A 153 18.28 -12.68 -2.14
CA GLY A 153 19.18 -13.48 -2.99
C GLY A 153 19.00 -13.29 -4.49
N CYS A 154 18.08 -12.45 -4.96
CA CYS A 154 17.97 -12.13 -6.38
C CYS A 154 19.27 -11.49 -6.93
N PRO A 155 19.60 -11.71 -8.20
CA PRO A 155 20.68 -10.97 -8.86
C PRO A 155 20.30 -9.50 -9.07
N ASP A 156 21.29 -8.64 -9.35
CA ASP A 156 21.11 -7.18 -9.36
C ASP A 156 20.21 -6.67 -10.49
N ASP A 157 20.18 -7.36 -11.64
CA ASP A 157 19.28 -7.09 -12.75
C ASP A 157 17.81 -7.31 -12.36
N VAL A 158 17.50 -8.43 -11.71
CA VAL A 158 16.16 -8.71 -11.17
C VAL A 158 15.76 -7.68 -10.12
N LEU A 159 16.68 -7.28 -9.23
CA LEU A 159 16.39 -6.21 -8.26
C LEU A 159 16.13 -4.86 -8.94
N LEU A 160 16.83 -4.55 -10.04
CA LEU A 160 16.62 -3.34 -10.81
C LEU A 160 15.25 -3.36 -11.51
N GLU A 161 14.86 -4.49 -12.10
CA GLU A 161 13.55 -4.68 -12.72
C GLU A 161 12.42 -4.55 -11.69
N GLU A 162 12.53 -5.27 -10.58
CA GLU A 162 11.52 -5.28 -9.51
C GLU A 162 11.35 -3.91 -8.84
N THR A 163 12.38 -3.05 -8.85
CA THR A 163 12.33 -1.75 -8.15
C THR A 163 12.24 -0.55 -9.09
N VAL A 164 13.22 -0.35 -9.96
CA VAL A 164 13.29 0.80 -10.85
C VAL A 164 12.28 0.67 -11.97
N ARG A 165 12.27 -0.48 -12.66
CA ARG A 165 11.38 -0.65 -13.82
C ARG A 165 9.91 -0.69 -13.42
N SER A 166 9.58 -1.33 -12.30
CA SER A 166 8.21 -1.31 -11.76
C SER A 166 7.74 0.12 -11.47
N ARG A 167 8.58 0.95 -10.85
CA ARG A 167 8.27 2.36 -10.57
C ARG A 167 8.07 3.17 -11.85
N GLU A 168 8.94 3.00 -12.85
CA GLU A 168 8.82 3.71 -14.13
C GLU A 168 7.52 3.39 -14.85
N LEU A 169 7.17 2.11 -14.96
CA LEU A 169 5.93 1.69 -15.62
C LEU A 169 4.67 2.24 -14.93
N LEU A 170 4.67 2.30 -13.59
CA LEU A 170 3.57 2.91 -12.86
C LEU A 170 3.51 4.43 -13.04
N CYS A 171 4.67 5.08 -13.17
CA CYS A 171 4.77 6.49 -13.53
C CYS A 171 4.18 6.76 -14.91
N GLU A 172 4.55 5.94 -15.90
CA GLU A 172 4.03 6.02 -17.27
C GLU A 172 2.51 5.80 -17.29
N LEU A 173 2.00 4.88 -16.46
CA LEU A 173 0.59 4.51 -16.42
C LEU A 173 -0.29 5.55 -15.71
N THR A 174 0.20 6.14 -14.62
CA THR A 174 -0.61 7.00 -13.73
C THR A 174 -0.25 8.49 -13.81
N GLY A 175 0.89 8.83 -14.41
CA GLY A 175 1.43 10.19 -14.46
C GLY A 175 2.12 10.65 -13.16
N THR A 176 2.08 9.83 -12.11
CA THR A 176 2.71 10.10 -10.81
C THR A 176 3.65 8.95 -10.46
N ALA A 177 4.87 9.28 -10.04
CA ALA A 177 5.80 8.24 -9.62
C ALA A 177 5.38 7.67 -8.25
N PRO A 178 5.22 6.35 -8.10
CA PRO A 178 4.90 5.78 -6.80
C PRO A 178 6.05 5.99 -5.82
N ALA A 179 5.70 6.35 -4.58
CA ALA A 179 6.64 6.45 -3.46
C ALA A 179 6.60 5.21 -2.55
N GLY A 180 5.53 4.40 -2.66
CA GLY A 180 5.34 3.19 -1.86
C GLY A 180 5.85 1.92 -2.54
N PHE A 181 6.45 1.05 -1.73
CA PHE A 181 6.82 -0.32 -2.08
C PHE A 181 6.43 -1.29 -0.98
N CYS A 182 5.69 -2.34 -1.32
CA CYS A 182 5.48 -3.47 -0.43
C CYS A 182 6.32 -4.65 -0.93
N TYR A 183 7.07 -5.31 -0.04
CA TYR A 183 7.90 -6.45 -0.41
C TYR A 183 7.03 -7.70 -0.64
N PRO A 184 7.12 -8.38 -1.80
CA PRO A 184 6.52 -9.69 -2.00
C PRO A 184 6.87 -10.65 -0.85
N TYR A 185 5.86 -11.36 -0.36
CA TYR A 185 5.96 -12.28 0.79
C TYR A 185 6.44 -11.61 2.11
N GLY A 186 6.52 -10.28 2.17
CA GLY A 186 7.04 -9.53 3.31
C GLY A 186 8.53 -9.74 3.61
N THR A 187 9.30 -10.33 2.69
CA THR A 187 10.71 -10.69 2.90
C THR A 187 11.67 -9.81 2.11
N PHE A 188 12.79 -9.45 2.72
CA PHE A 188 13.85 -8.67 2.07
C PHE A 188 15.20 -8.94 2.74
N ASP A 189 16.28 -8.74 1.99
CA ASP A 189 17.65 -8.65 2.51
C ASP A 189 18.19 -7.21 2.37
N ARG A 190 19.44 -6.99 2.79
CA ARG A 190 20.06 -5.66 2.69
C ARG A 190 20.15 -5.17 1.24
N ARG A 191 20.44 -6.05 0.27
CA ARG A 191 20.57 -5.68 -1.14
C ARG A 191 19.24 -5.23 -1.71
N ALA A 192 18.17 -5.96 -1.43
CA ALA A 192 16.80 -5.60 -1.80
C ALA A 192 16.37 -4.27 -1.15
N ALA A 193 16.66 -4.07 0.14
CA ALA A 193 16.36 -2.81 0.82
C ALA A 193 17.11 -1.61 0.21
N ASP A 194 18.37 -1.79 -0.17
CA ASP A 194 19.18 -0.76 -0.82
C ASP A 194 18.69 -0.47 -2.25
N ALA A 195 18.28 -1.49 -3.01
CA ALA A 195 17.70 -1.33 -4.35
C ALA A 195 16.40 -0.50 -4.31
N VAL A 196 15.46 -0.85 -3.42
CA VAL A 196 14.21 -0.10 -3.22
C VAL A 196 14.49 1.35 -2.86
N ARG A 197 15.46 1.60 -1.96
CA ARG A 197 15.85 2.97 -1.58
C ARG A 197 16.43 3.75 -2.76
N ARG A 198 17.32 3.15 -3.55
CA ARG A 198 17.91 3.80 -4.74
C ARG A 198 16.88 4.10 -5.82
N ALA A 199 15.83 3.29 -5.93
CA ALA A 199 14.72 3.54 -6.85
C ALA A 199 13.82 4.71 -6.42
N GLY A 200 14.02 5.31 -5.22
CA GLY A 200 13.19 6.40 -4.72
C GLY A 200 11.86 5.95 -4.11
N LEU A 201 11.75 4.66 -3.74
CA LEU A 201 10.59 4.09 -3.06
C LEU A 201 10.78 4.22 -1.54
N LEU A 202 10.26 5.31 -0.99
CA LEU A 202 10.56 5.78 0.36
C LEU A 202 9.71 5.08 1.44
N VAL A 203 8.47 4.72 1.10
CA VAL A 203 7.54 4.04 2.01
C VAL A 203 7.67 2.53 1.81
N ARG A 204 8.08 1.80 2.85
CA ARG A 204 8.39 0.37 2.78
C ARG A 204 7.58 -0.41 3.79
N LEU A 205 6.72 -1.30 3.31
CA LEU A 205 5.89 -2.16 4.15
C LEU A 205 6.39 -3.60 4.12
N ARG A 206 6.28 -4.29 5.26
CA ARG A 206 6.61 -5.71 5.41
C ARG A 206 5.64 -6.37 6.38
N HIS A 207 5.25 -7.60 6.11
CA HIS A 207 4.42 -8.37 7.02
C HIS A 207 5.12 -8.58 8.37
N ARG A 208 4.40 -8.30 9.47
CA ARG A 208 4.81 -8.72 10.82
C ARG A 208 3.59 -9.26 11.54
N PRO A 209 3.52 -10.57 11.82
CA PRO A 209 2.42 -11.10 12.63
C PRO A 209 2.51 -10.48 14.03
N ARG A 210 1.37 -10.05 14.57
CA ARG A 210 1.29 -9.53 15.94
C ARG A 210 1.67 -10.65 16.92
N ARG A 211 2.72 -10.46 17.71
CA ARG A 211 3.01 -11.31 18.88
C ARG A 211 2.08 -10.89 20.03
N GLY A 212 1.18 -11.77 20.45
CA GLY A 212 0.55 -11.73 21.78
C GLY A 212 -0.50 -10.64 22.04
N GLY A 213 -1.48 -10.45 21.17
CA GLY A 213 -2.64 -9.59 21.45
C GLY A 213 -3.95 -10.22 20.97
N ARG A 214 -5.02 -10.07 21.76
CA ARG A 214 -6.39 -10.54 21.42
C ARG A 214 -6.75 -10.05 20.00
N PRO A 215 -7.21 -10.90 19.08
CA PRO A 215 -7.50 -10.49 17.71
C PRO A 215 -8.55 -9.39 17.71
N LEU A 216 -8.26 -8.27 17.04
CA LEU A 216 -9.29 -7.31 16.63
C LEU A 216 -10.17 -8.07 15.62
N ARG A 217 -11.23 -8.72 16.07
CA ARG A 217 -12.18 -9.35 15.16
C ARG A 217 -12.99 -8.26 14.45
N PRO A 218 -13.24 -8.39 13.13
CA PRO A 218 -12.75 -9.42 12.22
C PRO A 218 -11.41 -8.99 11.61
N ALA A 219 -10.32 -9.73 11.83
CA ALA A 219 -8.97 -9.25 11.56
C ALA A 219 -8.55 -9.39 10.07
N PRO A 220 -8.07 -8.31 9.44
CA PRO A 220 -6.96 -8.36 8.48
C PRO A 220 -5.61 -8.34 9.22
N HIS A 221 -4.54 -8.74 8.53
CA HIS A 221 -3.18 -8.66 9.06
C HIS A 221 -2.77 -7.19 9.26
N ALA A 222 -2.16 -6.85 10.39
CA ALA A 222 -1.78 -5.48 10.73
C ALA A 222 -0.26 -5.26 10.60
N HIS A 223 0.15 -4.19 9.92
CA HIS A 223 1.56 -3.75 9.89
C HIS A 223 1.86 -2.76 11.01
N GLN A 224 3.09 -2.81 11.54
CA GLN A 224 3.68 -1.75 12.35
C GLN A 224 4.78 -1.05 11.55
N PRO A 225 4.76 0.29 11.39
CA PRO A 225 5.95 1.03 11.00
C PRO A 225 7.04 0.82 12.06
N GLY A 226 8.27 0.53 11.64
CA GLY A 226 9.36 0.15 12.55
C GLY A 226 9.58 1.17 13.67
N ARG A 227 9.72 0.69 14.92
CA ARG A 227 10.15 1.51 16.07
C ARG A 227 11.66 1.82 15.97
N PRO A 228 12.08 3.04 16.37
CA PRO A 228 13.48 3.44 16.43
C PRO A 228 14.12 2.98 17.76
N GLY A 229 15.32 2.39 17.69
CA GLY A 229 16.25 2.41 18.82
C GLY A 229 16.91 3.79 18.87
N ARG A 230 16.85 4.47 20.03
CA ARG A 230 17.56 5.73 20.32
C ARG A 230 19.09 5.49 20.45
N PRO A 231 19.94 6.53 20.34
CA PRO A 231 19.96 7.60 19.36
C PRO A 231 21.31 7.63 18.61
N ALA A 232 21.29 7.83 17.31
CA ALA A 232 22.38 8.50 16.62
C ALA A 232 21.74 9.66 15.89
N VAL A 233 22.19 10.88 16.20
CA VAL A 233 21.78 12.10 15.53
C VAL A 233 21.99 11.89 14.04
N GLY A 234 20.90 11.93 13.29
CA GLY A 234 20.85 11.69 11.86
C GLY A 234 19.76 12.57 11.27
N GLU A 235 20.16 13.82 11.07
CA GLU A 235 19.43 14.89 10.40
C GLU A 235 18.81 14.38 9.09
N ALA A 236 17.56 14.76 8.82
CA ALA A 236 16.99 14.66 7.49
C ALA A 236 17.72 15.69 6.61
N ALA A 237 18.82 15.28 5.98
CA ALA A 237 19.52 16.14 5.04
C ALA A 237 18.70 16.24 3.74
N ALA A 238 18.13 17.41 3.50
CA ALA A 238 17.85 17.87 2.14
C ALA A 238 19.20 17.98 1.40
N ALA A 239 19.34 17.31 0.26
CA ALA A 239 20.56 17.38 -0.53
C ALA A 239 20.74 18.79 -1.14
N PRO A 240 21.94 19.40 -1.05
CA PRO A 240 22.26 20.62 -1.80
C PRO A 240 22.51 20.30 -3.28
N GLY A 241 22.26 21.29 -4.13
CA GLY A 241 22.22 21.19 -5.59
C GLY A 241 23.45 20.59 -6.26
N ALA A 242 23.20 19.86 -7.34
CA ALA A 242 24.23 19.33 -8.24
C ALA A 242 24.65 20.38 -9.29
N PRO A 243 25.93 20.42 -9.72
CA PRO A 243 26.38 21.25 -10.82
C PRO A 243 26.11 20.60 -12.18
N SER A 244 26.14 21.44 -13.21
CA SER A 244 25.79 21.14 -14.60
C SER A 244 26.90 20.45 -15.41
N SER A 245 26.55 19.36 -16.10
CA SER A 245 26.97 18.98 -17.47
C SER A 245 26.07 17.79 -17.87
N GLY A 246 25.68 17.48 -19.10
CA GLY A 246 26.07 17.91 -20.43
C GLY A 246 25.97 16.69 -21.38
N ALA A 247 24.76 16.19 -21.65
CA ALA A 247 24.39 15.35 -22.82
C ALA A 247 22.90 14.99 -22.75
N ARG A 248 22.12 15.26 -23.81
CA ARG A 248 20.68 14.99 -23.89
C ARG A 248 20.40 13.72 -24.72
N PRO A 249 19.63 12.76 -24.19
CA PRO A 249 18.61 12.04 -24.96
C PRO A 249 17.25 12.75 -24.79
N GLY A 250 16.36 12.63 -25.77
CA GLY A 250 15.05 13.31 -25.80
C GLY A 250 14.18 13.03 -24.57
N PRO A 251 13.28 13.96 -24.16
CA PRO A 251 12.63 13.88 -22.87
C PRO A 251 11.55 12.78 -22.85
N PRO A 252 11.62 11.81 -21.91
CA PRO A 252 10.42 11.09 -21.51
C PRO A 252 9.44 12.07 -20.85
N ARG A 253 8.14 11.83 -21.03
CA ARG A 253 7.07 12.63 -20.42
C ARG A 253 7.35 12.76 -18.91
N ARG A 254 7.60 13.97 -18.43
CA ARG A 254 7.95 14.21 -17.02
C ARG A 254 6.72 13.93 -16.16
N CYS A 255 6.79 12.88 -15.36
CA CYS A 255 5.82 12.63 -14.29
C CYS A 255 5.89 13.75 -13.25
N ARG A 256 4.79 13.94 -12.53
CA ARG A 256 4.78 14.79 -11.33
C ARG A 256 5.49 14.03 -10.20
N MET A 257 6.36 14.75 -9.48
CA MET A 257 6.97 14.27 -8.23
C MET A 257 6.02 14.47 -7.06
#